data_AF-A0A3D9T571-F1
#
_entry.id   AF-A0A3D9T571-F1
#
_cell.length_a   1.000
_cell.length_b   1.000
_cell.length_c   1.000
_cell.angle_alpha   90.00
_cell.angle_beta   90.00
_cell.angle_gamma   90.00
#
_symmetry.space_group_name_H-M   'P 1'
#
loop_
_entity.id
_entity.type
_entity.pdbx_description
1 polymer ?
#
loop_
_entity_poly.entity_id
_entity_poly.type
_entity_poly.pdbx_seq_one_letter_code
_entity_poly.pdbx_strand_id
1 'polypeptide(L)'
;MGIFRRPRDTSRSTPVPAILEFWDWWAQTRLQVEAALGDELSADQIEQLSLRVHRIHPELQWELGRAESGEPVLTVTGGGSAELRGLAERWLRAAPPDAAGWSLHAARQADPEMLGQRLMLGDHEFDLEYVRLGMRVDNTRARIHIAAYHPDFLFVPQEAQLQVALHVLEWALGEDDVARWIGEVTVAVEAPVDSLPPSMLAAVVGQVAEPFREPTWLMGEGRTPRGHPAMLGARFPLHRQDHPLCDLHVAFSVPYAHSNPNRLPVEPSSSALRDLEKKLDGLGSGAVLAVRETGDGLRVFHLYVDPDSGVLARLDQMASGWPEGKAKVASTPDPGWRALSPYQP
;
A
#
# COMPACT_ATOMS: atom_id res chain seq x y z
N MET A 1 -6.48 43.80 -0.18
CA MET A 1 -6.38 42.54 -0.96
C MET A 1 -6.36 41.40 0.04
N GLY A 2 -7.55 40.92 0.43
CA GLY A 2 -7.71 39.94 1.50
C GLY A 2 -7.48 38.52 1.00
N ILE A 3 -6.58 37.79 1.65
CA ILE A 3 -6.25 36.40 1.38
C ILE A 3 -7.34 35.54 2.02
N PHE A 4 -8.19 34.92 1.19
CA PHE A 4 -9.10 33.89 1.64
C PHE A 4 -8.30 32.61 1.93
N ARG A 5 -8.06 32.37 3.22
CA ARG A 5 -7.70 31.04 3.74
C ARG A 5 -8.88 30.12 3.47
N ARG A 6 -8.72 29.16 2.54
CA ARG A 6 -9.62 28.01 2.47
C ARG A 6 -9.51 27.26 3.81
N PRO A 7 -10.64 26.93 4.46
CA PRO A 7 -10.62 26.05 5.63
C PRO A 7 -9.96 24.72 5.24
N ARG A 8 -9.16 24.16 6.14
CA ARG A 8 -8.82 22.74 6.08
C ARG A 8 -10.14 21.99 6.03
N ASP A 9 -10.32 21.15 5.02
CA ASP A 9 -11.42 20.20 4.99
C ASP A 9 -11.08 19.08 5.99
N THR A 10 -11.26 19.37 7.28
CA THR A 10 -11.19 18.41 8.40
C THR A 10 -12.54 17.74 8.62
N SER A 11 -13.35 17.58 7.57
CA SER A 11 -14.72 17.06 7.65
C SER A 11 -15.00 15.96 6.62
N ARG A 12 -14.23 14.88 6.68
CA ARG A 12 -14.84 13.54 6.57
C ARG A 12 -14.79 12.95 7.96
N SER A 13 -15.96 12.74 8.55
CA SER A 13 -16.13 12.08 9.84
C SER A 13 -15.27 10.82 9.89
N THR A 14 -14.57 10.62 11.01
CA THR A 14 -13.76 9.43 11.28
C THR A 14 -14.49 8.17 10.81
N PRO A 15 -13.90 7.28 9.99
CA PRO A 15 -14.55 6.05 9.54
C PRO A 15 -14.90 5.07 10.68
N VAL A 16 -14.34 5.30 11.87
CA VAL A 16 -14.43 4.40 13.03
C VAL A 16 -15.86 4.07 13.45
N PRO A 17 -16.84 5.01 13.56
CA PRO A 17 -18.21 4.65 13.89
C PRO A 17 -18.85 3.75 12.84
N ALA A 18 -18.61 3.98 11.54
CA ALA A 18 -19.16 3.13 10.48
C ALA A 18 -18.55 1.72 10.50
N ILE A 19 -17.26 1.60 10.83
CA ILE A 19 -16.58 0.31 11.02
C ILE A 19 -17.19 -0.45 12.22
N LEU A 20 -17.40 0.23 13.35
CA LEU A 20 -18.00 -0.40 14.53
C LEU A 20 -19.46 -0.82 14.26
N GLU A 21 -20.24 0.05 13.60
CA GLU A 21 -21.61 -0.26 13.17
C GLU A 21 -21.67 -1.46 12.21
N PHE A 22 -20.67 -1.61 11.33
CA PHE A 22 -20.55 -2.80 10.49
C PHE A 22 -20.40 -4.05 11.35
N TRP A 23 -19.49 -4.04 12.33
CA TRP A 23 -19.22 -5.21 13.17
C TRP A 23 -20.38 -5.57 14.11
N ASP A 24 -21.05 -4.56 14.68
CA ASP A 24 -22.25 -4.76 15.50
C ASP A 24 -23.39 -5.42 14.71
N TRP A 25 -23.54 -5.04 13.43
CA TRP A 25 -24.50 -5.64 12.52
C TRP A 25 -24.04 -7.03 12.07
N TRP A 26 -22.77 -7.21 11.75
CA TRP A 26 -22.19 -8.48 11.29
C TRP A 26 -22.42 -9.60 12.31
N ALA A 27 -22.25 -9.31 13.60
CA ALA A 27 -22.48 -10.25 14.69
C ALA A 27 -23.88 -10.88 14.66
N GLN A 28 -24.89 -10.17 14.15
CA GLN A 28 -26.29 -10.61 14.11
C GLN A 28 -26.64 -11.39 12.84
N THR A 29 -25.90 -11.18 11.74
CA THR A 29 -26.25 -11.73 10.42
C THR A 29 -25.29 -12.82 9.93
N ARG A 30 -24.04 -12.87 10.44
CA ARG A 30 -22.99 -13.76 9.91
C ARG A 30 -23.39 -15.23 9.77
N LEU A 31 -24.16 -15.79 10.70
CA LEU A 31 -24.62 -17.18 10.62
C LEU A 31 -25.62 -17.42 9.47
N GLN A 32 -26.42 -16.41 9.14
CA GLN A 32 -27.35 -16.47 8.01
C GLN A 32 -26.59 -16.34 6.68
N VAL A 33 -25.58 -15.47 6.63
CA VAL A 33 -24.68 -15.36 5.47
C VAL A 33 -23.88 -16.65 5.28
N GLU A 34 -23.39 -17.25 6.37
CA GLU A 34 -22.65 -18.52 6.33
C GLU A 34 -23.48 -19.69 5.82
N ALA A 35 -24.74 -19.79 6.26
CA ALA A 35 -25.67 -20.80 5.77
C ALA A 35 -25.94 -20.65 4.27
N ALA A 36 -25.91 -19.41 3.75
CA ALA A 36 -26.12 -19.10 2.35
C ALA A 36 -24.86 -19.28 1.48
N LEU A 37 -23.65 -19.38 2.04
CA LEU A 37 -22.40 -19.57 1.27
C LEU A 37 -22.32 -20.91 0.50
N GLY A 38 -23.26 -21.84 0.72
CA GLY A 38 -23.40 -23.07 -0.07
C GLY A 38 -24.42 -22.98 -1.21
N ASP A 39 -25.20 -21.90 -1.26
CA ASP A 39 -26.21 -21.57 -2.26
C ASP A 39 -25.90 -20.15 -2.81
N GLU A 40 -26.78 -19.58 -3.64
CA GLU A 40 -26.68 -18.15 -4.00
C GLU A 40 -27.20 -17.25 -2.86
N LEU A 41 -26.44 -16.20 -2.55
CA LEU A 41 -26.92 -15.15 -1.63
C LEU A 41 -28.17 -14.48 -2.19
N SER A 42 -29.12 -14.16 -1.30
CA SER A 42 -30.29 -13.38 -1.70
C SER A 42 -29.91 -11.94 -2.07
N ALA A 43 -30.68 -11.33 -2.98
CA ALA A 43 -30.47 -9.94 -3.39
C ALA A 43 -30.48 -8.95 -2.21
N ASP A 44 -31.33 -9.18 -1.20
CA ASP A 44 -31.39 -8.37 0.02
C ASP A 44 -30.08 -8.49 0.83
N GLN A 45 -29.52 -9.70 0.98
CA GLN A 45 -28.23 -9.86 1.67
C GLN A 45 -27.09 -9.14 0.97
N ILE A 46 -27.02 -9.23 -0.36
CA ILE A 46 -26.02 -8.53 -1.19
C ILE A 46 -26.17 -7.01 -1.04
N GLU A 47 -27.40 -6.49 -1.08
CA GLU A 47 -27.69 -5.07 -0.91
C GLU A 47 -27.29 -4.59 0.49
N GLN A 48 -27.61 -5.35 1.54
CA GLN A 48 -27.25 -5.01 2.92
C GLN A 48 -25.74 -5.00 3.14
N LEU A 49 -25.01 -6.02 2.67
CA LEU A 49 -23.54 -6.06 2.74
C LEU A 49 -22.93 -4.84 2.04
N SER A 50 -23.36 -4.58 0.82
CA SER A 50 -22.90 -3.44 0.02
C SER A 50 -23.18 -2.11 0.71
N LEU A 51 -24.39 -1.93 1.24
CA LEU A 51 -24.77 -0.73 1.98
C LEU A 51 -23.86 -0.50 3.19
N ARG A 52 -23.54 -1.56 3.95
CA ARG A 52 -22.73 -1.47 5.17
C ARG A 52 -21.26 -1.17 4.85
N VAL A 53 -20.71 -1.80 3.84
CA VAL A 53 -19.33 -1.53 3.36
C VAL A 53 -19.23 -0.12 2.78
N HIS A 54 -20.18 0.30 1.95
CA HIS A 54 -20.18 1.65 1.36
C HIS A 54 -20.42 2.77 2.38
N ARG A 55 -21.04 2.49 3.53
CA ARG A 55 -21.10 3.42 4.67
C ARG A 55 -19.73 3.69 5.29
N ILE A 56 -18.80 2.72 5.22
CA ILE A 56 -17.40 2.93 5.62
C ILE A 56 -16.71 3.79 4.57
N HIS A 57 -16.77 3.39 3.29
CA HIS A 57 -16.34 4.20 2.16
C HIS A 57 -16.96 3.68 0.84
N PRO A 58 -17.44 4.57 -0.05
CA PRO A 58 -18.19 4.17 -1.25
C PRO A 58 -17.37 3.39 -2.29
N GLU A 59 -16.04 3.45 -2.23
CA GLU A 59 -15.15 2.72 -3.15
C GLU A 59 -14.57 1.43 -2.55
N LEU A 60 -14.90 1.09 -1.30
CA LEU A 60 -14.54 -0.23 -0.77
C LEU A 60 -15.38 -1.30 -1.45
N GLN A 61 -14.75 -2.42 -1.75
CA GLN A 61 -15.36 -3.60 -2.34
C GLN A 61 -15.37 -4.73 -1.31
N TRP A 62 -16.21 -5.74 -1.52
CA TRP A 62 -16.28 -6.90 -0.65
C TRP A 62 -16.48 -8.19 -1.44
N GLU A 63 -15.96 -9.28 -0.89
CA GLU A 63 -16.07 -10.62 -1.46
C GLU A 63 -16.34 -11.63 -0.38
N LEU A 64 -17.16 -12.62 -0.72
CA LEU A 64 -17.48 -13.77 0.12
C LEU A 64 -16.99 -15.02 -0.57
N GLY A 65 -16.44 -15.96 0.20
CA GLY A 65 -15.92 -17.20 -0.34
C GLY A 65 -15.73 -18.26 0.74
N ARG A 66 -14.97 -19.31 0.39
CA ARG A 66 -14.52 -20.33 1.32
C ARG A 66 -13.02 -20.55 1.15
N ALA A 67 -12.31 -20.67 2.27
CA ALA A 67 -10.93 -21.09 2.27
C ALA A 67 -10.84 -22.59 1.90
N GLU A 68 -9.65 -23.05 1.52
CA GLU A 68 -9.40 -24.49 1.28
C GLU A 68 -9.75 -25.36 2.50
N SER A 69 -9.59 -24.82 3.72
CA SER A 69 -9.99 -25.49 4.97
C SER A 69 -11.51 -25.60 5.17
N GLY A 70 -12.30 -24.99 4.28
CA GLY A 70 -13.77 -24.94 4.32
C GLY A 70 -14.34 -23.77 5.13
N GLU A 71 -13.50 -23.00 5.81
CA GLU A 71 -13.91 -21.83 6.59
C GLU A 71 -14.52 -20.75 5.69
N PRO A 72 -15.62 -20.10 6.09
CA PRO A 72 -16.16 -18.96 5.36
C PRO A 72 -15.19 -17.77 5.37
N VAL A 73 -15.10 -17.08 4.24
CA VAL A 73 -14.18 -15.96 4.02
C VAL A 73 -14.98 -14.70 3.77
N LEU A 74 -14.59 -13.60 4.43
CA LEU A 74 -15.02 -12.25 4.08
C LEU A 74 -13.79 -11.38 3.83
N THR A 75 -13.70 -10.86 2.62
CA THR A 75 -12.70 -9.87 2.24
C THR A 75 -13.37 -8.51 2.09
N VAL A 76 -12.82 -7.47 2.70
CA VAL A 76 -13.16 -6.07 2.42
C VAL A 76 -11.88 -5.38 1.95
N THR A 77 -11.93 -4.78 0.77
CA THR A 77 -10.74 -4.37 0.03
C THR A 77 -10.92 -2.99 -0.61
N GLY A 78 -9.80 -2.30 -0.86
CA GLY A 78 -9.75 -1.07 -1.65
C GLY A 78 -9.68 -1.28 -3.16
N GLY A 79 -9.70 -2.52 -3.65
CA GLY A 79 -9.60 -2.85 -5.09
C GLY A 79 -8.32 -2.33 -5.72
N GLY A 80 -7.17 -2.47 -5.04
CA GLY A 80 -5.87 -1.97 -5.48
C GLY A 80 -5.62 -0.49 -5.16
N SER A 81 -6.60 0.23 -4.59
CA SER A 81 -6.42 1.62 -4.17
C SER A 81 -5.49 1.72 -2.95
N ALA A 82 -4.31 2.32 -3.17
CA ALA A 82 -3.38 2.65 -2.10
C ALA A 82 -4.03 3.49 -1.00
N GLU A 83 -4.91 4.43 -1.35
CA GLU A 83 -5.58 5.31 -0.39
C GLU A 83 -6.51 4.57 0.57
N LEU A 84 -7.10 3.45 0.14
CA LEU A 84 -8.10 2.70 0.91
C LEU A 84 -7.51 1.52 1.68
N ARG A 85 -6.29 1.09 1.37
CA ARG A 85 -5.67 -0.07 2.01
C ARG A 85 -5.54 0.06 3.54
N GLY A 86 -5.31 1.26 4.05
CA GLY A 86 -5.26 1.51 5.50
C GLY A 86 -6.64 1.50 6.15
N LEU A 87 -7.66 1.93 5.41
CA LEU A 87 -9.04 1.85 5.86
C LEU A 87 -9.54 0.41 5.96
N ALA A 88 -9.25 -0.42 4.96
CA ALA A 88 -9.55 -1.85 4.97
C ALA A 88 -8.81 -2.57 6.12
N GLU A 89 -7.56 -2.21 6.40
CA GLU A 89 -6.81 -2.75 7.56
C GLU A 89 -7.47 -2.39 8.89
N ARG A 90 -7.92 -1.13 9.05
CA ARG A 90 -8.63 -0.69 10.26
C ARG A 90 -9.97 -1.41 10.42
N TRP A 91 -10.67 -1.71 9.32
CA TRP A 91 -11.86 -2.56 9.36
C TRP A 91 -11.52 -3.95 9.90
N LEU A 92 -10.50 -4.61 9.35
CA LEU A 92 -10.07 -5.94 9.79
C LEU A 92 -9.65 -5.96 11.26
N ARG A 93 -8.86 -4.98 11.72
CA ARG A 93 -8.40 -4.91 13.11
C ARG A 93 -9.50 -4.58 14.12
N ALA A 94 -10.60 -3.98 13.66
CA ALA A 94 -11.76 -3.72 14.48
C ALA A 94 -12.67 -4.96 14.62
N ALA A 95 -12.37 -6.06 13.93
CA ALA A 95 -13.13 -7.29 14.05
C ALA A 95 -13.17 -7.76 15.51
N PRO A 96 -14.36 -8.03 16.07
CA PRO A 96 -14.46 -8.48 17.45
C PRO A 96 -13.94 -9.92 17.59
N PRO A 97 -13.43 -10.33 18.76
CA PRO A 97 -12.86 -11.67 18.96
C PRO A 97 -13.83 -12.82 18.68
N ASP A 98 -15.14 -12.57 18.81
CA ASP A 98 -16.19 -13.55 18.55
C ASP A 98 -16.45 -13.77 17.05
N ALA A 99 -15.86 -12.97 16.15
CA ALA A 99 -15.80 -13.24 14.71
C ALA A 99 -14.99 -14.52 14.36
N ALA A 100 -14.46 -15.22 15.36
CA ALA A 100 -13.91 -16.56 15.27
C ALA A 100 -14.79 -17.49 14.42
N GLY A 101 -14.16 -18.28 13.55
CA GLY A 101 -14.81 -19.16 12.56
C GLY A 101 -14.88 -18.59 11.16
N TRP A 102 -14.57 -17.31 10.97
CA TRP A 102 -14.40 -16.69 9.65
C TRP A 102 -12.94 -16.31 9.41
N SER A 103 -12.47 -16.54 8.19
CA SER A 103 -11.23 -15.96 7.69
C SER A 103 -11.52 -14.56 7.13
N LEU A 104 -10.88 -13.54 7.70
CA LEU A 104 -11.14 -12.13 7.38
C LEU A 104 -9.91 -11.49 6.73
N HIS A 105 -10.11 -10.78 5.61
CA HIS A 105 -9.01 -10.16 4.87
C HIS A 105 -9.28 -8.70 4.52
N ALA A 106 -8.24 -7.86 4.63
CA ALA A 106 -8.25 -6.44 4.27
C ALA A 106 -7.79 -6.17 2.81
N ALA A 107 -7.55 -7.23 2.05
CA ALA A 107 -7.07 -7.22 0.67
C ALA A 107 -7.40 -8.58 0.02
N ARG A 108 -7.62 -8.62 -1.29
CA ARG A 108 -7.85 -9.88 -2.01
C ARG A 108 -6.65 -10.82 -1.85
N GLN A 109 -6.95 -12.08 -1.54
CA GLN A 109 -5.95 -13.14 -1.50
C GLN A 109 -5.73 -13.68 -2.91
N ALA A 110 -4.56 -14.25 -3.17
CA ALA A 110 -4.33 -14.99 -4.40
C ALA A 110 -5.29 -16.19 -4.46
N ASP A 111 -5.78 -16.49 -5.65
CA ASP A 111 -6.58 -17.66 -5.96
C ASP A 111 -6.10 -18.27 -7.29
N PRO A 112 -4.99 -19.03 -7.27
CA PRO A 112 -4.43 -19.59 -8.50
C PRO A 112 -5.34 -20.59 -9.22
N GLU A 113 -6.34 -21.17 -8.53
CA GLU A 113 -7.29 -22.09 -9.16
C GLU A 113 -8.15 -21.37 -10.21
N MET A 114 -8.47 -20.09 -9.95
CA MET A 114 -9.20 -19.25 -10.90
C MET A 114 -8.45 -19.08 -12.23
N LEU A 115 -7.13 -19.22 -12.27
CA LEU A 115 -6.34 -19.11 -13.51
C LEU A 115 -6.60 -20.26 -14.50
N GLY A 116 -7.16 -21.38 -14.05
CA GLY A 116 -7.62 -22.48 -14.90
C GLY A 116 -9.10 -22.40 -15.28
N GLN A 117 -9.80 -21.36 -14.83
CA GLN A 117 -11.22 -21.16 -15.09
C GLN A 117 -11.44 -20.20 -16.27
N ARG A 118 -12.71 -20.07 -16.66
CA ARG A 118 -13.13 -19.08 -17.63
C ARG A 118 -13.65 -17.84 -16.92
N LEU A 119 -13.18 -16.68 -17.35
CA LEU A 119 -13.65 -15.38 -16.86
C LEU A 119 -14.75 -14.86 -17.78
N MET A 120 -15.92 -14.57 -17.21
CA MET A 120 -17.00 -13.87 -17.89
C MET A 120 -16.86 -12.36 -17.66
N LEU A 121 -16.79 -11.59 -18.74
CA LEU A 121 -16.74 -10.13 -18.69
C LEU A 121 -17.73 -9.55 -19.71
N GLY A 122 -18.90 -9.11 -19.22
CA GLY A 122 -20.03 -8.76 -20.08
C GLY A 122 -20.49 -9.97 -20.91
N ASP A 123 -20.58 -9.81 -22.22
CA ASP A 123 -20.97 -10.87 -23.15
C ASP A 123 -19.78 -11.70 -23.67
N HIS A 124 -18.57 -11.47 -23.14
CA HIS A 124 -17.35 -12.16 -23.54
C HIS A 124 -16.89 -13.17 -22.49
N GLU A 125 -16.49 -14.34 -22.94
CA GLU A 125 -15.88 -15.40 -22.14
C GLU A 125 -14.40 -15.50 -22.51
N PHE A 126 -13.52 -15.49 -21.52
CA PHE A 126 -12.07 -15.66 -21.70
C PHE A 126 -11.61 -16.94 -21.02
N ASP A 127 -10.99 -17.84 -21.78
CA ASP A 127 -10.35 -19.02 -21.22
C ASP A 127 -8.92 -18.66 -20.78
N LEU A 128 -8.74 -18.58 -19.45
CA LEU A 128 -7.55 -18.00 -18.86
C LEU A 128 -6.30 -18.86 -19.07
N GLU A 129 -6.45 -20.13 -19.47
CA GLU A 129 -5.33 -20.99 -19.86
C GLU A 129 -4.57 -20.47 -21.09
N TYR A 130 -5.21 -19.64 -21.92
CA TYR A 130 -4.58 -19.00 -23.09
C TYR A 130 -3.89 -17.68 -22.75
N VAL A 131 -4.01 -17.17 -21.53
CA VAL A 131 -3.30 -15.95 -21.14
C VAL A 131 -1.80 -16.20 -21.14
N ARG A 132 -1.05 -15.27 -21.74
CA ARG A 132 0.41 -15.28 -21.80
C ARG A 132 0.94 -13.95 -21.32
N LEU A 133 1.91 -13.99 -20.42
CA LEU A 133 2.51 -12.81 -19.82
C LEU A 133 3.96 -12.67 -20.29
N GLY A 134 4.25 -11.58 -20.98
CA GLY A 134 5.61 -11.08 -21.11
C GLY A 134 5.98 -10.38 -19.80
N MET A 135 7.12 -10.76 -19.21
CA MET A 135 7.56 -10.23 -17.91
C MET A 135 8.92 -9.56 -18.06
N ARG A 136 9.03 -8.29 -17.70
CA ARG A 136 10.28 -7.54 -17.69
C ARG A 136 10.58 -7.02 -16.30
N VAL A 137 11.61 -7.59 -15.66
CA VAL A 137 12.08 -7.14 -14.35
C VAL A 137 12.79 -5.79 -14.48
N ASP A 138 12.38 -4.84 -13.65
CA ASP A 138 13.06 -3.58 -13.37
C ASP A 138 13.65 -3.64 -11.97
N ASN A 139 14.93 -4.03 -11.89
CA ASN A 139 15.67 -4.12 -10.63
C ASN A 139 15.88 -2.75 -9.98
N THR A 140 15.84 -1.65 -10.75
CA THR A 140 16.04 -0.32 -10.19
C THR A 140 14.85 0.14 -9.38
N ARG A 141 13.64 -0.31 -9.76
CA ARG A 141 12.39 -0.05 -9.06
C ARG A 141 11.88 -1.20 -8.21
N ALA A 142 12.54 -2.35 -8.28
CA ALA A 142 12.07 -3.61 -7.69
C ALA A 142 10.66 -3.95 -8.16
N ARG A 143 10.41 -3.83 -9.48
CA ARG A 143 9.11 -4.08 -10.11
C ARG A 143 9.22 -5.03 -11.29
N ILE A 144 8.11 -5.66 -11.64
CA ILE A 144 7.94 -6.47 -12.83
C ILE A 144 6.91 -5.79 -13.70
N HIS A 145 7.31 -5.42 -14.92
CA HIS A 145 6.41 -4.91 -15.93
C HIS A 145 5.79 -6.07 -16.69
N ILE A 146 4.49 -5.96 -16.96
CA ILE A 146 3.70 -7.02 -17.57
C ILE A 146 3.19 -6.57 -18.94
N ALA A 147 3.37 -7.44 -19.92
CA ALA A 147 2.68 -7.39 -21.21
C ALA A 147 1.75 -8.60 -21.30
N ALA A 148 0.45 -8.39 -21.08
CA ALA A 148 -0.55 -9.45 -21.10
C ALA A 148 -1.08 -9.67 -22.51
N TYR A 149 -1.17 -10.93 -22.91
CA TYR A 149 -1.75 -11.35 -24.18
C TYR A 149 -2.82 -12.42 -23.93
N HIS A 150 -3.90 -12.33 -24.69
CA HIS A 150 -4.87 -13.39 -24.89
C HIS A 150 -5.33 -13.31 -26.36
N PRO A 151 -5.52 -14.45 -27.07
CA PRO A 151 -5.91 -14.43 -28.48
C PRO A 151 -7.17 -13.60 -28.75
N ASP A 152 -8.13 -13.62 -27.84
CA ASP A 152 -9.40 -12.89 -28.00
C ASP A 152 -9.34 -11.40 -27.67
N PHE A 153 -8.20 -10.87 -27.21
CA PHE A 153 -8.06 -9.43 -26.96
C PHE A 153 -8.32 -8.59 -28.22
N LEU A 154 -8.03 -9.13 -29.41
CA LEU A 154 -8.32 -8.48 -30.69
C LEU A 154 -9.82 -8.22 -30.95
N PHE A 155 -10.71 -8.90 -30.22
CA PHE A 155 -12.16 -8.81 -30.41
C PHE A 155 -12.88 -8.00 -29.34
N VAL A 156 -12.15 -7.43 -28.38
CA VAL A 156 -12.73 -6.66 -27.28
C VAL A 156 -12.08 -5.28 -27.12
N PRO A 157 -12.79 -4.31 -26.52
CA PRO A 157 -12.22 -2.99 -26.23
C PRO A 157 -11.01 -3.08 -25.29
N GLN A 158 -10.09 -2.12 -25.39
CA GLN A 158 -8.88 -2.06 -24.55
C GLN A 158 -9.18 -2.08 -23.05
N GLU A 159 -10.29 -1.47 -22.63
CA GLU A 159 -10.74 -1.50 -21.23
C GLU A 159 -10.99 -2.93 -20.74
N ALA A 160 -11.68 -3.76 -21.53
CA ALA A 160 -11.92 -5.16 -21.21
C ALA A 160 -10.62 -5.97 -21.19
N GLN A 161 -9.70 -5.71 -22.13
CA GLN A 161 -8.39 -6.36 -22.16
C GLN A 161 -7.59 -6.08 -20.87
N LEU A 162 -7.57 -4.82 -20.45
CA LEU A 162 -6.89 -4.41 -19.22
C LEU A 162 -7.56 -5.02 -17.99
N GLN A 163 -8.89 -5.06 -17.94
CA GLN A 163 -9.63 -5.72 -16.85
C GLN A 163 -9.26 -7.20 -16.74
N VAL A 164 -9.24 -7.96 -17.84
CA VAL A 164 -8.80 -9.36 -17.83
C VAL A 164 -7.36 -9.48 -17.30
N ALA A 165 -6.44 -8.63 -17.80
CA ALA A 165 -5.06 -8.63 -17.34
C ALA A 165 -4.94 -8.39 -15.82
N LEU A 166 -5.68 -7.41 -15.29
CA LEU A 166 -5.66 -7.10 -13.85
C LEU A 166 -6.25 -8.22 -12.99
N HIS A 167 -7.37 -8.83 -13.39
CA HIS A 167 -7.97 -9.97 -12.67
C HIS A 167 -6.99 -11.15 -12.61
N VAL A 168 -6.32 -11.45 -13.72
CA VAL A 168 -5.29 -12.50 -13.78
C VAL A 168 -4.15 -12.23 -12.80
N LEU A 169 -3.70 -10.98 -12.69
CA LEU A 169 -2.63 -10.61 -11.75
C LEU A 169 -3.09 -10.73 -10.29
N GLU A 170 -4.31 -10.28 -9.98
CA GLU A 170 -4.89 -10.38 -8.63
C GLU A 170 -5.12 -11.83 -8.22
N TRP A 171 -5.60 -12.70 -9.10
CA TRP A 171 -5.72 -14.13 -8.80
C TRP A 171 -4.36 -14.81 -8.67
N ALA A 172 -3.36 -14.42 -9.46
CA ALA A 172 -2.04 -15.03 -9.40
C ALA A 172 -1.23 -14.64 -8.14
N LEU A 173 -1.41 -13.42 -7.62
CA LEU A 173 -0.57 -12.84 -6.57
C LEU A 173 -1.32 -12.37 -5.33
N GLY A 174 -2.60 -12.04 -5.45
CA GLY A 174 -3.32 -11.24 -4.47
C GLY A 174 -3.04 -9.75 -4.63
N GLU A 175 -3.92 -8.93 -4.08
CA GLU A 175 -3.89 -7.47 -4.26
C GLU A 175 -2.63 -6.82 -3.69
N ASP A 176 -2.19 -7.26 -2.51
CA ASP A 176 -1.03 -6.66 -1.85
C ASP A 176 0.26 -6.94 -2.66
N ASP A 177 0.45 -8.14 -3.20
CA ASP A 177 1.66 -8.46 -3.97
C ASP A 177 1.62 -7.88 -5.39
N VAL A 178 0.44 -7.71 -5.99
CA VAL A 178 0.29 -6.86 -7.18
C VAL A 178 0.79 -5.46 -6.87
N ALA A 179 0.31 -4.85 -5.78
CA ALA A 179 0.71 -3.50 -5.39
C ALA A 179 2.18 -3.37 -4.96
N ARG A 180 2.83 -4.44 -4.50
CA ARG A 180 4.26 -4.48 -4.15
C ARG A 180 5.17 -4.67 -5.35
N TRP A 181 4.84 -5.57 -6.26
CA TRP A 181 5.82 -6.08 -7.23
C TRP A 181 5.47 -5.77 -8.67
N ILE A 182 4.21 -5.55 -9.00
CA ILE A 182 3.83 -5.24 -10.38
C ILE A 182 4.01 -3.74 -10.64
N GLY A 183 4.59 -3.43 -11.79
CA GLY A 183 4.76 -2.08 -12.31
C GLY A 183 3.72 -1.77 -13.38
N GLU A 184 4.20 -1.25 -14.51
CA GLU A 184 3.36 -1.02 -15.69
C GLU A 184 2.75 -2.33 -16.22
N VAL A 185 1.45 -2.28 -16.52
CA VAL A 185 0.70 -3.36 -17.16
C VAL A 185 0.23 -2.86 -18.52
N THR A 186 0.60 -3.59 -19.57
CA THR A 186 0.25 -3.31 -20.96
C THR A 186 -0.43 -4.50 -21.59
N VAL A 187 -1.18 -4.27 -22.66
CA VAL A 187 -1.77 -5.33 -23.47
C VAL A 187 -0.95 -5.51 -24.75
N ALA A 188 -0.56 -6.75 -25.03
CA ALA A 188 0.15 -7.12 -26.24
C ALA A 188 -0.84 -7.61 -27.32
N VAL A 189 -0.62 -7.16 -28.55
CA VAL A 189 -1.43 -7.53 -29.72
C VAL A 189 -1.05 -8.93 -30.24
N GLU A 190 0.23 -9.29 -30.10
CA GLU A 190 0.79 -10.59 -30.45
C GLU A 190 1.35 -11.27 -29.19
N ALA A 191 1.39 -12.60 -29.20
CA ALA A 191 1.96 -13.35 -28.08
C ALA A 191 3.44 -12.98 -27.88
N PRO A 192 3.87 -12.58 -26.67
CA PRO A 192 5.27 -12.30 -26.39
C PRO A 192 6.15 -13.56 -26.61
N VAL A 193 7.33 -13.37 -27.20
CA VAL A 193 8.24 -14.46 -27.62
C VAL A 193 8.60 -15.38 -26.45
N ASP A 194 9.03 -14.82 -25.31
CA ASP A 194 9.39 -15.56 -24.09
C ASP A 194 8.28 -15.42 -23.03
N SER A 195 7.03 -15.61 -23.44
CA SER A 195 5.90 -15.50 -22.53
C SER A 195 5.80 -16.69 -21.56
N LEU A 196 5.32 -16.41 -20.35
CA LEU A 196 5.02 -17.41 -19.33
C LEU A 196 3.51 -17.42 -19.02
N PRO A 197 2.95 -18.56 -18.57
CA PRO A 197 1.58 -18.58 -18.06
C PRO A 197 1.49 -17.82 -16.72
N PRO A 198 0.31 -17.27 -16.37
CA PRO A 198 0.11 -16.54 -15.12
C PRO A 198 0.46 -17.32 -13.85
N SER A 199 0.30 -18.65 -13.87
CA SER A 199 0.63 -19.53 -12.74
C SER A 199 2.11 -19.49 -12.32
N MET A 200 3.00 -19.04 -13.20
CA MET A 200 4.42 -18.87 -12.88
C MET A 200 4.74 -17.54 -12.18
N LEU A 201 3.80 -16.58 -12.14
CA LEU A 201 4.05 -15.22 -11.69
C LEU A 201 4.49 -15.16 -10.22
N ALA A 202 3.88 -15.94 -9.32
CA ALA A 202 4.27 -16.00 -7.92
C ALA A 202 5.72 -16.47 -7.73
N ALA A 203 6.16 -17.45 -8.53
CA ALA A 203 7.55 -17.93 -8.50
C ALA A 203 8.53 -16.85 -9.00
N VAL A 204 8.17 -16.11 -10.06
CA VAL A 204 8.98 -15.00 -10.57
C VAL A 204 9.07 -13.87 -9.54
N VAL A 205 7.95 -13.48 -8.93
CA VAL A 205 7.92 -12.49 -7.84
C VAL A 205 8.82 -12.93 -6.69
N GLY A 206 8.74 -14.20 -6.27
CA GLY A 206 9.62 -14.74 -5.23
C GLY A 206 11.11 -14.60 -5.55
N GLN A 207 11.52 -14.83 -6.80
CA GLN A 207 12.90 -14.65 -7.24
C GLN A 207 13.32 -13.17 -7.26
N VAL A 208 12.42 -12.28 -7.69
CA VAL A 208 12.67 -10.83 -7.72
C VAL A 208 12.73 -10.25 -6.31
N ALA A 209 11.93 -10.77 -5.37
CA ALA A 209 11.89 -10.32 -3.99
C ALA A 209 13.12 -10.77 -3.18
N GLU A 210 13.78 -11.85 -3.58
CA GLU A 210 14.89 -12.48 -2.83
C GLU A 210 16.02 -11.51 -2.45
N PRO A 211 16.55 -10.67 -3.37
CA PRO A 211 17.62 -9.73 -3.04
C PRO A 211 17.19 -8.62 -2.08
N PHE A 212 15.88 -8.48 -1.84
CA PHE A 212 15.25 -7.38 -1.11
C PHE A 212 14.62 -7.80 0.22
N ARG A 213 14.83 -9.05 0.67
CA ARG A 213 14.33 -9.53 1.97
C ARG A 213 14.76 -8.64 3.14
N GLU A 214 15.98 -8.10 3.07
CA GLU A 214 16.46 -7.10 4.01
C GLU A 214 16.42 -5.72 3.34
N PRO A 215 15.61 -4.78 3.85
CA PRO A 215 15.55 -3.44 3.30
C PRO A 215 16.92 -2.76 3.33
N THR A 216 17.30 -2.18 2.20
CA THR A 216 18.56 -1.46 2.07
C THR A 216 18.32 0.04 1.99
N TRP A 217 19.39 0.83 2.02
CA TRP A 217 19.34 2.27 1.78
C TRP A 217 19.98 2.58 0.42
N LEU A 218 19.19 3.09 -0.51
CA LEU A 218 19.72 3.76 -1.70
C LEU A 218 20.28 5.12 -1.28
N MET A 219 21.50 5.41 -1.70
CA MET A 219 22.17 6.67 -1.41
C MET A 219 22.30 7.49 -2.69
N GLY A 220 22.00 8.78 -2.59
CA GLY A 220 22.10 9.72 -3.69
C GLY A 220 22.77 11.01 -3.27
N GLU A 221 23.34 11.72 -4.24
CA GLU A 221 23.89 13.05 -4.07
C GLU A 221 23.10 14.05 -4.91
N GLY A 222 22.96 15.27 -4.41
CA GLY A 222 22.21 16.33 -5.07
C GLY A 222 22.67 17.71 -4.65
N ARG A 223 21.84 18.71 -4.92
CA ARG A 223 22.05 20.09 -4.49
C ARG A 223 20.79 20.64 -3.85
N THR A 224 20.97 21.42 -2.79
CA THR A 224 19.87 22.17 -2.16
C THR A 224 19.40 23.28 -3.10
N PRO A 225 18.23 23.91 -2.84
CA PRO A 225 17.79 25.08 -3.62
C PRO A 225 18.79 26.25 -3.63
N ARG A 226 19.70 26.31 -2.65
CA ARG A 226 20.79 27.30 -2.57
C ARG A 226 22.06 26.86 -3.31
N GLY A 227 22.04 25.70 -3.95
CA GLY A 227 23.16 25.15 -4.72
C GLY A 227 24.22 24.41 -3.92
N HIS A 228 24.08 24.30 -2.59
CA HIS A 228 25.01 23.55 -1.74
C HIS A 228 24.86 22.03 -1.94
N PRO A 229 25.92 21.23 -1.78
CA PRO A 229 25.82 19.77 -1.82
C PRO A 229 24.78 19.24 -0.83
N ALA A 230 24.06 18.20 -1.25
CA ALA A 230 23.09 17.50 -0.43
C ALA A 230 23.27 15.99 -0.56
N MET A 231 22.97 15.26 0.51
CA MET A 231 22.94 13.79 0.52
C MET A 231 21.51 13.32 0.76
N LEU A 232 21.08 12.35 -0.01
CA LEU A 232 19.80 11.67 0.11
C LEU A 232 20.05 10.21 0.48
N GLY A 233 19.24 9.69 1.39
CA GLY A 233 19.07 8.25 1.56
C GLY A 233 17.58 7.92 1.45
N ALA A 234 17.22 6.88 0.71
CA ALA A 234 15.87 6.33 0.66
C ALA A 234 15.89 4.84 0.96
N ARG A 235 14.97 4.38 1.82
CA ARG A 235 14.80 2.96 2.13
C ARG A 235 14.23 2.24 0.91
N PHE A 236 14.79 1.08 0.56
CA PHE A 236 14.46 0.37 -0.67
C PHE A 236 14.56 -1.17 -0.58
N PRO A 237 13.59 -1.91 -1.15
CA PRO A 237 12.28 -1.40 -1.55
C PRO A 237 11.48 -1.01 -0.31
N LEU A 238 10.48 -0.16 -0.50
CA LEU A 238 9.60 0.28 0.58
C LEU A 238 8.17 0.27 0.06
N HIS A 239 7.37 -0.65 0.59
CA HIS A 239 5.98 -0.83 0.18
C HIS A 239 5.03 -0.44 1.32
N ARG A 240 3.93 0.24 0.97
CA ARG A 240 2.90 0.59 1.97
C ARG A 240 2.17 -0.62 2.52
N GLN A 241 2.14 -1.70 1.74
CA GLN A 241 1.50 -2.97 2.10
C GLN A 241 2.14 -3.59 3.35
N ASP A 242 3.39 -3.25 3.65
CA ASP A 242 4.09 -3.72 4.86
C ASP A 242 3.81 -2.82 6.08
N HIS A 243 3.20 -1.65 5.84
CA HIS A 243 2.88 -0.62 6.82
C HIS A 243 1.45 -0.06 6.60
N PRO A 244 0.41 -0.90 6.53
CA PRO A 244 -0.89 -0.52 6.00
C PRO A 244 -1.60 0.59 6.79
N LEU A 245 -1.33 0.71 8.10
CA LEU A 245 -1.89 1.76 8.95
C LEU A 245 -1.14 3.10 8.90
N CYS A 246 0.04 3.15 8.29
CA CYS A 246 0.88 4.35 8.30
C CYS A 246 0.42 5.35 7.24
N ASP A 247 -0.66 6.08 7.55
CA ASP A 247 -1.35 6.99 6.62
C ASP A 247 -0.97 8.47 6.79
N LEU A 248 -0.07 8.80 7.74
CA LEU A 248 0.44 10.15 7.93
C LEU A 248 1.87 10.27 7.42
N HIS A 249 2.12 11.14 6.45
CA HIS A 249 3.47 11.61 6.15
C HIS A 249 3.93 12.60 7.24
N VAL A 250 5.12 12.38 7.77
CA VAL A 250 5.75 13.25 8.76
C VAL A 250 7.14 13.68 8.29
N ALA A 251 7.34 14.98 8.16
CA ALA A 251 8.66 15.57 7.97
C ALA A 251 9.22 16.05 9.33
N PHE A 252 10.26 15.37 9.81
CA PHE A 252 10.99 15.73 11.02
C PHE A 252 12.31 16.40 10.66
N SER A 253 12.33 17.73 10.75
CA SER A 253 13.49 18.57 10.43
C SER A 253 14.30 18.88 11.68
N VAL A 254 15.59 18.54 11.68
CA VAL A 254 16.53 18.84 12.77
C VAL A 254 17.74 19.62 12.22
N PRO A 255 18.04 20.81 12.78
CA PRO A 255 19.27 21.53 12.44
C PRO A 255 20.49 20.85 13.06
N TYR A 256 21.68 21.08 12.52
CA TYR A 256 22.94 20.72 13.18
C TYR A 256 23.91 21.89 13.26
N ALA A 257 24.65 21.95 14.36
CA ALA A 257 25.52 23.07 14.70
C ALA A 257 26.91 22.99 14.03
N HIS A 258 27.42 21.77 13.81
CA HIS A 258 28.77 21.55 13.30
C HIS A 258 28.72 21.04 11.87
N SER A 259 29.30 21.82 10.96
CA SER A 259 29.35 21.48 9.54
C SER A 259 30.68 21.84 8.88
N ASN A 260 31.00 21.14 7.79
CA ASN A 260 32.15 21.45 6.94
C ASN A 260 31.84 22.66 6.02
N PRO A 261 32.80 23.13 5.18
CA PRO A 261 32.55 24.24 4.26
C PRO A 261 31.41 24.00 3.25
N ASN A 262 31.07 22.74 2.99
CA ASN A 262 29.93 22.36 2.14
C ASN A 262 28.60 22.33 2.89
N ARG A 263 28.59 22.74 4.17
CA ARG A 263 27.43 22.71 5.07
C ARG A 263 26.86 21.31 5.29
N LEU A 264 27.70 20.28 5.22
CA LEU A 264 27.35 18.90 5.61
C LEU A 264 27.82 18.64 7.05
N PRO A 265 27.13 17.79 7.82
CA PRO A 265 27.42 17.59 9.23
C PRO A 265 28.81 16.95 9.43
N VAL A 266 29.51 17.41 10.47
CA VAL A 266 30.74 16.80 10.99
C VAL A 266 30.57 16.48 12.46
N GLU A 267 31.54 15.84 13.10
CA GLU A 267 31.47 15.60 14.54
C GLU A 267 31.45 16.93 15.33
N PRO A 268 30.71 17.00 16.46
CA PRO A 268 29.88 15.94 17.07
C PRO A 268 28.47 15.78 16.44
N SER A 269 28.03 16.69 15.58
CA SER A 269 26.68 16.67 14.99
C SER A 269 26.36 15.38 14.22
N SER A 270 27.34 14.83 13.50
CA SER A 270 27.17 13.55 12.78
C SER A 270 26.80 12.40 13.72
N SER A 271 27.37 12.35 14.92
CA SER A 271 27.00 11.35 15.93
C SER A 271 25.61 11.59 16.49
N ALA A 272 25.27 12.84 16.83
CA ALA A 272 23.94 13.18 17.33
C ALA A 272 22.82 12.83 16.34
N LEU A 273 23.04 13.05 15.03
CA LEU A 273 22.10 12.68 13.98
C LEU A 273 21.96 11.16 13.84
N ARG A 274 23.06 10.39 13.92
CA ARG A 274 23.00 8.91 13.90
C ARG A 274 22.26 8.35 15.10
N ASP A 275 22.45 8.93 16.29
CA ASP A 275 21.75 8.50 17.50
C ASP A 275 20.26 8.83 17.45
N LEU A 276 19.89 9.95 16.83
CA LEU A 276 18.49 10.26 16.53
C LEU A 276 17.90 9.25 15.54
N GLU A 277 18.59 8.95 14.44
CA GLU A 277 18.14 7.99 13.44
C GLU A 277 17.87 6.61 14.05
N LYS A 278 18.77 6.10 14.90
CA LYS A 278 18.55 4.84 15.64
C LYS A 278 17.29 4.86 16.52
N LYS A 279 16.97 6.01 17.13
CA LYS A 279 15.73 6.15 17.92
C LYS A 279 14.49 6.15 17.03
N LEU A 280 14.59 6.71 15.82
CA LEU A 280 13.51 6.69 14.83
C LEU A 280 13.27 5.26 14.31
N ASP A 281 14.33 4.50 14.01
CA ASP A 281 14.21 3.09 13.63
C ASP A 281 13.62 2.24 14.77
N GLY A 282 13.82 2.64 16.03
CA GLY A 282 13.27 2.01 17.23
C GLY A 282 11.82 2.37 17.56
N LEU A 283 11.08 3.06 16.67
CA LEU A 283 9.68 3.44 16.92
C LEU A 283 8.69 2.27 16.80
N GLY A 284 9.12 1.13 16.25
CA GLY A 284 8.30 -0.08 16.07
C GLY A 284 7.34 0.03 14.89
N SER A 285 6.32 -0.84 14.85
CA SER A 285 5.38 -0.94 13.72
C SER A 285 4.48 0.29 13.51
N GLY A 286 4.44 1.22 14.47
CA GLY A 286 3.66 2.46 14.37
C GLY A 286 4.29 3.53 13.47
N ALA A 287 5.51 3.33 12.98
CA ALA A 287 6.14 4.22 12.02
C ALA A 287 7.20 3.53 11.18
N VAL A 288 7.47 4.09 9.99
CA VAL A 288 8.58 3.69 9.14
C VAL A 288 9.36 4.91 8.68
N LEU A 289 10.67 4.90 8.89
CA LEU A 289 11.58 5.89 8.33
C LEU A 289 11.82 5.55 6.85
N ALA A 290 11.36 6.43 5.96
CA ALA A 290 11.37 6.21 4.53
C ALA A 290 12.55 6.91 3.84
N VAL A 291 12.78 8.18 4.15
CA VAL A 291 13.77 9.02 3.48
C VAL A 291 14.51 9.88 4.50
N ARG A 292 15.79 10.14 4.23
CA ARG A 292 16.61 11.13 4.94
C ARG A 292 17.30 12.05 3.96
N GLU A 293 17.17 13.35 4.17
CA GLU A 293 17.81 14.39 3.37
C GLU A 293 18.75 15.21 4.24
N THR A 294 19.94 15.51 3.73
CA THR A 294 20.96 16.27 4.46
C THR A 294 21.53 17.35 3.58
N GLY A 295 21.50 18.58 4.04
CA GLY A 295 22.18 19.67 3.37
C GLY A 295 21.89 20.99 4.06
N ASP A 296 22.74 21.98 3.80
CA ASP A 296 22.55 23.36 4.25
C ASP A 296 22.30 23.51 5.77
N GLY A 297 22.99 22.72 6.60
CA GLY A 297 22.82 22.80 8.07
C GLY A 297 21.58 22.08 8.61
N LEU A 298 20.84 21.35 7.77
CA LEU A 298 19.59 20.68 8.12
C LEU A 298 19.60 19.20 7.72
N ARG A 299 19.04 18.35 8.59
CA ARG A 299 18.63 16.98 8.28
C ARG A 299 17.11 16.91 8.33
N VAL A 300 16.47 16.37 7.28
CA VAL A 300 15.04 16.09 7.28
C VAL A 300 14.86 14.57 7.21
N PHE A 301 14.10 14.02 8.15
CA PHE A 301 13.64 12.64 8.11
C PHE A 301 12.18 12.63 7.65
N HIS A 302 11.88 11.84 6.63
CA HIS A 302 10.51 11.59 6.18
C HIS A 302 10.08 10.23 6.71
N LEU A 303 9.04 10.22 7.52
CA LEU A 303 8.44 9.02 8.08
C LEU A 303 7.00 8.88 7.59
N TYR A 304 6.52 7.65 7.52
CA TYR A 304 5.09 7.39 7.60
C TYR A 304 4.74 6.88 8.98
N VAL A 305 3.64 7.37 9.53
CA VAL A 305 3.23 7.13 10.92
C VAL A 305 1.77 6.70 10.95
N ASP A 306 1.47 5.69 11.76
CA ASP A 306 0.08 5.37 12.09
C ASP A 306 -0.47 6.45 13.04
N PRO A 307 -1.52 7.21 12.63
CA PRO A 307 -2.11 8.26 13.44
C PRO A 307 -2.52 7.80 14.85
N ASP A 308 -2.89 6.53 15.02
CA ASP A 308 -3.40 5.99 16.28
C ASP A 308 -2.31 5.39 17.18
N SER A 309 -1.06 5.35 16.72
CA SER A 309 0.06 4.73 17.45
C SER A 309 0.67 5.59 18.57
N GLY A 310 0.31 6.87 18.65
CA GLY A 310 0.94 7.83 19.57
C GLY A 310 2.38 8.24 19.20
N VAL A 311 2.92 7.73 18.08
CA VAL A 311 4.29 8.05 17.64
C VAL A 311 4.47 9.53 17.32
N LEU A 312 3.45 10.21 16.78
CA LEU A 312 3.55 11.64 16.48
C LEU A 312 3.89 12.47 17.74
N ALA A 313 3.27 12.16 18.88
CA ALA A 313 3.58 12.83 20.15
C ALA A 313 5.01 12.52 20.63
N ARG A 314 5.52 11.31 20.37
CA ARG A 314 6.92 10.96 20.66
C ARG A 314 7.88 11.76 19.78
N LEU A 315 7.56 11.96 18.49
CA LEU A 315 8.36 12.80 17.60
C LEU A 315 8.41 14.26 18.06
N ASP A 316 7.28 14.81 18.52
CA ASP A 316 7.23 16.17 19.08
C ASP A 316 8.09 16.31 20.36
N GLN A 317 8.10 15.29 21.22
CA GLN A 317 8.99 15.25 22.38
C GLN A 317 10.46 15.18 21.97
N MET A 318 10.80 14.35 20.99
CA MET A 318 12.16 14.25 20.45
C MET A 318 12.62 15.56 19.81
N ALA A 319 11.73 16.26 19.11
CA ALA A 319 12.01 17.58 18.54
C ALA A 319 12.27 18.63 19.61
N SER A 320 11.48 18.61 20.68
CA SER A 320 11.65 19.53 21.82
C SER A 320 12.96 19.29 22.59
N GLY A 321 13.43 18.03 22.62
CA GLY A 321 14.68 17.64 23.26
C GLY A 321 15.93 17.73 22.36
N TRP A 322 15.81 18.22 21.12
CA TRP A 322 16.94 18.29 20.20
C TRP A 322 17.95 19.36 20.63
N PRO A 323 19.25 19.02 20.83
CA PRO A 323 20.21 19.94 21.45
C PRO A 323 20.82 20.97 20.48
N GLU A 324 20.74 20.75 19.16
CA GLU A 324 21.46 21.57 18.17
C GLU A 324 20.57 22.60 17.46
N GLY A 325 19.51 23.04 18.13
CA GLY A 325 18.64 24.12 17.67
C GLY A 325 17.18 23.73 17.62
N LYS A 326 16.37 24.53 16.92
CA LYS A 326 14.92 24.33 16.87
C LYS A 326 14.55 23.28 15.83
N ALA A 327 14.33 22.05 16.29
CA ALA A 327 13.73 21.02 15.46
C ALA A 327 12.23 21.28 15.21
N LYS A 328 11.70 20.70 14.14
CA LYS A 328 10.30 20.86 13.72
C LYS A 328 9.73 19.54 13.22
N VAL A 329 8.52 19.22 13.66
CA VAL A 329 7.70 18.13 13.13
C VAL A 329 6.55 18.75 12.35
N ALA A 330 6.30 18.24 11.15
CA ALA A 330 5.14 18.60 10.34
C ALA A 330 4.50 17.32 9.82
N SER A 331 3.19 17.15 10.05
CA SER A 331 2.43 15.99 9.59
C SER A 331 1.33 16.39 8.62
N THR A 332 1.07 15.53 7.63
CA THR A 332 -0.01 15.67 6.65
C THR A 332 -0.60 14.28 6.35
N PRO A 333 -1.93 14.13 6.28
CA PRO A 333 -2.54 12.90 5.78
C PRO A 333 -2.08 12.60 4.35
N ASP A 334 -1.58 11.39 4.14
CA ASP A 334 -1.12 10.89 2.85
C ASP A 334 -1.26 9.36 2.77
N PRO A 335 -2.50 8.84 2.81
CA PRO A 335 -2.76 7.40 2.77
C PRO A 335 -2.25 6.75 1.47
N GLY A 336 -2.15 7.51 0.38
CA GLY A 336 -1.61 7.04 -0.90
C GLY A 336 -0.08 7.03 -1.00
N TRP A 337 0.63 7.49 0.03
CA TRP A 337 2.10 7.61 0.06
C TRP A 337 2.69 8.48 -1.07
N ARG A 338 1.97 9.52 -1.50
CA ARG A 338 2.34 10.38 -2.64
C ARG A 338 3.54 11.27 -2.35
N ALA A 339 3.81 11.59 -1.09
CA ALA A 339 4.95 12.40 -0.69
C ALA A 339 6.29 11.71 -0.99
N LEU A 340 6.29 10.38 -1.23
CA LEU A 340 7.51 9.66 -1.60
C LEU A 340 7.80 9.62 -3.09
N SER A 341 6.86 9.99 -3.96
CA SER A 341 7.05 9.91 -5.42
C SER A 341 8.34 10.57 -5.93
N PRO A 342 8.81 11.72 -5.40
CA PRO A 342 10.08 12.32 -5.83
C PRO A 342 11.34 11.51 -5.47
N TYR A 343 11.24 10.54 -4.57
CA TYR A 343 12.37 9.74 -4.06
C TYR A 343 12.33 8.29 -4.55
N GLN A 344 11.34 7.93 -5.35
CA GLN A 344 11.30 6.64 -6.02
C GLN A 344 12.29 6.65 -7.19
N PRO A 345 13.15 5.63 -7.32
CA PRO A 345 14.16 5.55 -8.37
C PRO A 345 13.61 5.46 -9.81
#